data_AF-A0AAN5YDC9-F1
#
_entry.id   AF-A0AAN5YDC9-F1
#
_cell.length_a   1.000
_cell.length_b   1.000
_cell.length_c   1.000
_cell.angle_alpha   90.00
_cell.angle_beta   90.00
_cell.angle_gamma   90.00
#
_symmetry.space_group_name_H-M   'P 1'
#
loop_
_entity.id
_entity.type
_entity.pdbx_description
1 polymer ?
#
loop_
_entity_poly.entity_id
_entity_poly.type
_entity_poly.pdbx_seq_one_letter_code
_entity_poly.pdbx_strand_id
1 'polypeptide(L)'
;MFQILKNGFQDKDIRSRLAFTAIMLIVFRIGASITVPGVNAAGIQGLAESGLFSLLNTLGGGALSSYSIFSLGVSPYITASIIIQLLQMEIIPSFTEWSKQGEVGRRKLNRWTRFFAVAIGFFQALAISIGFNSLSSLGLIDNPGFVTYLLIALFMTAGSMFVVWIGEQITEYGIGNGTSIIIFAGILAQIPSELTSYYQNNIVDATSSELNQQMIYAGVFVLVFILLIMFVIFMSQAERQIPVRYSKRANSASQKSHLPLKINSAGVIPVIFASSLIMVPQTVLGLFAADYRDVSWYQVLSTIFNLEQPAGIAIYAIVIILFTFFYAHIQINPERAAENLQKAGGYIPSIRPGLATKEYLQKMLNRLSAVGSLFLMGVAVLPLLGAYFFDMPQSIALGGTSLLIVVGVALDTAKQIEGRTIKRQYVGFIHDK
;
A
#
# COMPACT_ATOMS: atom_id res chain seq x y z
N MET A 1 -14.24 18.65 -10.04
CA MET A 1 -14.31 17.18 -9.82
C MET A 1 -15.74 16.62 -9.85
N PHE A 2 -16.73 17.20 -9.16
CA PHE A 2 -18.11 16.66 -9.14
C PHE A 2 -18.77 16.54 -10.52
N GLN A 3 -18.57 17.50 -11.43
CA GLN A 3 -19.03 17.40 -12.82
C GLN A 3 -18.33 16.30 -13.61
N ILE A 4 -17.03 16.05 -13.35
CA ILE A 4 -16.25 15.00 -14.01
C ILE A 4 -16.72 13.61 -13.54
N LEU A 5 -16.99 13.46 -12.25
CA LEU A 5 -17.60 12.24 -11.70
C LEU A 5 -19.01 12.04 -12.27
N LYS A 6 -19.85 13.08 -12.30
CA LYS A 6 -21.20 13.02 -12.88
C LYS A 6 -21.17 12.65 -14.37
N ASN A 7 -20.27 13.24 -15.15
CA ASN A 7 -20.09 12.93 -16.58
C ASN A 7 -19.49 11.54 -16.78
N GLY A 8 -18.56 11.11 -15.92
CA GLY A 8 -18.02 9.74 -15.94
C GLY A 8 -19.07 8.66 -15.65
N PHE A 9 -20.08 8.95 -14.81
CA PHE A 9 -21.22 8.07 -14.58
C PHE A 9 -22.23 8.03 -15.75
N GLN A 10 -22.23 9.06 -16.61
CA GLN A 10 -23.06 9.06 -17.83
C GLN A 10 -22.46 8.19 -18.93
N ASP A 11 -21.13 8.04 -18.95
CA ASP A 11 -20.41 7.20 -19.91
C ASP A 11 -20.65 5.69 -19.68
N LYS A 12 -21.20 5.00 -20.68
CA LYS A 12 -21.54 3.57 -20.58
C LYS A 12 -20.33 2.67 -20.30
N ASP A 13 -19.17 2.98 -20.87
CA ASP A 13 -17.91 2.22 -20.68
C ASP A 13 -17.36 2.42 -19.26
N ILE A 14 -17.20 3.67 -18.81
CA ILE A 14 -16.71 3.98 -17.46
C ILE A 14 -17.66 3.39 -16.41
N ARG A 15 -18.97 3.52 -16.59
CA ARG A 15 -19.98 2.91 -15.72
C ARG A 15 -19.91 1.39 -15.68
N SER A 16 -19.74 0.73 -16.83
CA SER A 16 -19.61 -0.74 -16.90
C SER A 16 -18.38 -1.22 -16.13
N ARG A 17 -17.26 -0.51 -16.25
CA ARG A 17 -16.02 -0.84 -15.55
C ARG A 17 -16.10 -0.56 -14.06
N LEU A 18 -16.71 0.55 -13.66
CA LEU A 18 -17.01 0.86 -12.25
C LEU A 18 -17.92 -0.22 -11.64
N ALA A 19 -18.97 -0.62 -12.35
CA ALA A 19 -19.86 -1.69 -11.92
C ALA A 19 -19.12 -3.02 -11.79
N PHE A 20 -18.25 -3.37 -12.74
CA PHE A 20 -17.41 -4.56 -12.66
C PHE A 20 -16.49 -4.53 -11.43
N THR A 21 -15.81 -3.40 -11.18
CA THR A 21 -14.98 -3.23 -9.98
C THR A 21 -15.82 -3.36 -8.71
N ALA A 22 -17.01 -2.75 -8.65
CA ALA A 22 -17.89 -2.85 -7.48
C ALA A 22 -18.38 -4.29 -7.22
N ILE A 23 -18.77 -5.02 -8.27
CA ILE A 23 -19.17 -6.43 -8.17
C ILE A 23 -18.01 -7.28 -7.65
N MET A 24 -16.80 -7.08 -8.19
CA MET A 24 -15.61 -7.80 -7.73
C MET A 24 -15.26 -7.51 -6.28
N LEU A 25 -15.47 -6.27 -5.81
CA LEU A 25 -15.30 -5.91 -4.39
C LEU A 25 -16.36 -6.58 -3.50
N ILE A 26 -17.60 -6.73 -3.98
CA ILE A 26 -18.64 -7.47 -3.27
C ILE A 26 -18.24 -8.95 -3.14
N VAL A 27 -17.75 -9.57 -4.22
CA VAL A 27 -17.25 -10.96 -4.20
C VAL A 27 -16.10 -11.11 -3.21
N PHE A 28 -15.15 -10.18 -3.21
CA PHE A 28 -14.07 -10.14 -2.22
C PHE A 28 -14.62 -10.07 -0.79
N ARG A 29 -15.61 -9.22 -0.53
CA ARG A 29 -16.18 -9.06 0.82
C ARG A 29 -16.96 -10.29 1.28
N ILE A 30 -17.71 -10.94 0.39
CA ILE A 30 -18.41 -12.20 0.69
C ILE A 30 -17.39 -13.27 1.08
N GLY A 31 -16.31 -13.42 0.33
CA GLY A 31 -15.29 -14.42 0.67
C GLY A 31 -14.50 -14.08 1.95
N ALA A 32 -14.36 -12.79 2.30
CA ALA A 32 -13.80 -12.37 3.59
C ALA A 32 -14.70 -12.69 4.81
N SER A 33 -15.96 -13.08 4.59
CA SER A 33 -16.84 -13.61 5.65
C SER A 33 -16.85 -15.14 5.76
N ILE A 34 -16.26 -15.86 4.80
CA ILE A 34 -16.22 -17.32 4.83
C ILE A 34 -15.02 -17.75 5.68
N THR A 35 -15.28 -18.31 6.85
CA THR A 35 -14.26 -18.80 7.79
C THR A 35 -13.54 -20.04 7.25
N VAL A 36 -12.26 -20.19 7.59
CA VAL A 36 -11.52 -21.41 7.25
C VAL A 36 -12.08 -22.59 8.07
N PRO A 37 -12.33 -23.76 7.47
CA PRO A 37 -12.77 -24.93 8.21
C PRO A 37 -11.78 -25.33 9.32
N GLY A 38 -12.30 -25.64 10.52
CA GLY A 38 -11.49 -26.10 11.66
C GLY A 38 -10.91 -24.98 12.54
N VAL A 39 -11.41 -23.75 12.41
CA VAL A 39 -11.00 -22.59 13.21
C VAL A 39 -12.20 -22.00 13.93
N ASN A 40 -12.04 -21.79 15.25
CA ASN A 40 -13.01 -21.06 16.05
C ASN A 40 -12.67 -19.56 16.07
N ALA A 41 -13.41 -18.77 15.29
CA ALA A 41 -13.20 -17.32 15.18
C ALA A 41 -13.37 -16.56 16.52
N ALA A 42 -14.06 -17.14 17.51
CA ALA A 42 -14.20 -16.52 18.83
C ALA A 42 -12.86 -16.47 19.61
N GLY A 43 -11.93 -17.38 19.34
CA GLY A 43 -10.60 -17.43 19.97
C GLY A 43 -9.64 -16.31 19.55
N ILE A 44 -10.06 -15.43 18.63
CA ILE A 44 -9.26 -14.32 18.07
C ILE A 44 -9.40 -13.03 18.88
N GLN A 45 -10.44 -12.90 19.70
CA GLN A 45 -10.74 -11.65 20.40
C GLN A 45 -9.60 -11.18 21.30
N GLY A 46 -8.81 -12.09 21.90
CA GLY A 46 -7.62 -11.75 22.69
C GLY A 46 -6.34 -11.46 21.87
N LEU A 47 -6.32 -11.80 20.58
CA LEU A 47 -5.18 -11.56 19.67
C LEU A 47 -5.31 -10.25 18.88
N ALA A 48 -6.53 -9.73 18.81
CA ALA A 48 -6.89 -8.52 18.07
C ALA A 48 -6.14 -7.27 18.56
N GLU A 49 -5.64 -7.28 19.80
CA GLU A 49 -4.90 -6.17 20.42
C GLU A 49 -3.43 -6.11 20.01
N SER A 50 -2.88 -7.15 19.36
CA SER A 50 -1.47 -7.14 18.96
C SER A 50 -1.23 -6.29 17.70
N GLY A 51 -0.20 -5.42 17.72
CA GLY A 51 0.14 -4.54 16.59
C GLY A 51 0.41 -5.26 15.26
N LEU A 52 0.98 -6.47 15.30
CA LEU A 52 1.16 -7.32 14.11
C LEU A 52 -0.18 -7.78 13.52
N PHE A 53 -1.12 -8.23 14.37
CA PHE A 53 -2.44 -8.66 13.95
C PHE A 53 -3.19 -7.51 13.29
N SER A 54 -3.16 -6.34 13.91
CA SER A 54 -3.82 -5.14 13.38
C SER A 54 -3.25 -4.72 12.01
N LEU A 55 -1.93 -4.78 11.83
CA LEU A 55 -1.28 -4.48 10.55
C LEU A 55 -1.60 -5.53 9.47
N LEU A 56 -1.59 -6.81 9.80
CA LEU A 56 -2.00 -7.87 8.87
C LEU A 56 -3.49 -7.76 8.51
N ASN A 57 -4.34 -7.43 9.47
CA ASN A 57 -5.78 -7.33 9.29
C ASN A 57 -6.17 -6.11 8.44
N THR A 58 -5.52 -4.96 8.64
CA THR A 58 -5.73 -3.76 7.80
C THR A 58 -5.36 -4.01 6.34
N LEU A 59 -4.21 -4.64 6.08
CA LEU A 59 -3.78 -5.00 4.72
C LEU A 59 -4.59 -6.16 4.11
N GLY A 60 -5.11 -7.06 4.94
CA GLY A 60 -6.00 -8.17 4.57
C GLY A 60 -7.47 -7.77 4.40
N GLY A 61 -7.84 -6.52 4.71
CA GLY A 61 -9.20 -6.01 4.56
C GLY A 61 -10.21 -6.51 5.60
N GLY A 62 -9.75 -6.83 6.81
CA GLY A 62 -10.59 -7.30 7.91
C GLY A 62 -10.83 -8.80 7.86
N ALA A 63 -10.16 -9.48 6.93
CA ALA A 63 -10.32 -10.91 6.68
C ALA A 63 -9.67 -11.78 7.76
N LEU A 64 -8.73 -11.23 8.54
CA LEU A 64 -8.01 -11.94 9.60
C LEU A 64 -8.78 -11.92 10.93
N SER A 65 -9.59 -10.89 11.20
CA SER A 65 -10.49 -10.85 12.36
C SER A 65 -11.58 -11.92 12.35
N SER A 66 -11.98 -12.39 11.17
CA SER A 66 -12.87 -13.53 11.00
C SER A 66 -12.14 -14.85 10.69
N TYR A 67 -10.80 -14.85 10.60
CA TYR A 67 -10.00 -15.97 10.08
C TYR A 67 -10.59 -16.59 8.80
N SER A 68 -10.88 -15.72 7.84
CA SER A 68 -11.48 -16.13 6.58
C SER A 68 -10.50 -16.82 5.64
N ILE A 69 -11.01 -17.46 4.60
CA ILE A 69 -10.21 -18.01 3.50
C ILE A 69 -9.33 -16.93 2.85
N PHE A 70 -9.72 -15.65 2.94
CA PHE A 70 -8.96 -14.50 2.42
C PHE A 70 -8.09 -13.80 3.45
N SER A 71 -7.83 -14.42 4.61
CA SER A 71 -7.07 -13.81 5.72
C SER A 71 -5.74 -13.18 5.33
N LEU A 72 -5.00 -13.78 4.39
CA LEU A 72 -3.72 -13.24 3.89
C LEU A 72 -3.90 -12.05 2.92
N GLY A 73 -5.09 -11.89 2.35
CA GLY A 73 -5.41 -10.88 1.35
C GLY A 73 -4.44 -10.91 0.16
N VAL A 74 -3.96 -9.73 -0.21
CA VAL A 74 -2.97 -9.52 -1.29
C VAL A 74 -1.53 -9.52 -0.75
N SER A 75 -1.34 -9.64 0.58
CA SER A 75 -0.04 -9.46 1.24
C SER A 75 1.07 -10.34 0.67
N PRO A 76 0.88 -11.67 0.46
CA PRO A 76 1.92 -12.52 -0.12
C PRO A 76 2.35 -12.09 -1.54
N TYR A 77 1.41 -11.59 -2.33
CA TYR A 77 1.69 -11.08 -3.67
C TYR A 77 2.47 -9.78 -3.64
N ILE A 78 2.16 -8.89 -2.71
CA ILE A 78 2.93 -7.65 -2.50
C ILE A 78 4.37 -8.01 -2.12
N THR A 79 4.56 -8.89 -1.14
CA THR A 79 5.91 -9.34 -0.73
C THR A 79 6.67 -10.00 -1.88
N ALA A 80 6.02 -10.86 -2.67
CA ALA A 80 6.63 -11.46 -3.85
C ALA A 80 7.01 -10.40 -4.91
N SER A 81 6.16 -9.40 -5.13
CA SER A 81 6.40 -8.34 -6.10
C SER A 81 7.60 -7.47 -5.69
N ILE A 82 7.76 -7.23 -4.39
CA ILE A 82 8.92 -6.53 -3.81
C ILE A 82 10.18 -7.32 -4.10
N ILE A 83 10.18 -8.62 -3.78
CA ILE A 83 11.35 -9.48 -3.99
C ILE A 83 11.75 -9.48 -5.47
N ILE A 84 10.79 -9.67 -6.38
CA ILE A 84 11.06 -9.65 -7.82
C ILE A 84 11.55 -8.27 -8.29
N GLN A 85 11.05 -7.17 -7.72
CA GLN A 85 11.51 -5.82 -8.05
C GLN A 85 12.94 -5.55 -7.56
N LEU A 86 13.31 -6.09 -6.38
CA LEU A 86 14.68 -6.03 -5.87
C LEU A 86 15.63 -6.89 -6.73
N LEU A 87 15.22 -8.11 -7.11
CA LEU A 87 16.02 -9.01 -7.94
C LEU A 87 16.26 -8.48 -9.36
N GLN A 88 15.38 -7.61 -9.87
CA GLN A 88 15.56 -6.94 -11.16
C GLN A 88 16.72 -5.93 -11.19
N MET A 89 17.25 -5.52 -10.03
CA MET A 89 18.32 -4.52 -9.92
C MET A 89 19.70 -5.12 -10.10
N GLU A 90 19.94 -5.73 -11.25
CA GLU A 90 21.24 -6.27 -11.68
C GLU A 90 21.85 -7.34 -10.75
N ILE A 91 21.10 -7.78 -9.73
CA ILE A 91 21.43 -8.97 -8.93
C ILE A 91 21.31 -10.21 -9.81
N ILE A 92 20.25 -10.27 -10.63
CA ILE A 92 20.02 -11.36 -11.58
C ILE A 92 19.83 -10.78 -12.99
N PRO A 93 20.81 -10.97 -13.90
CA PRO A 93 20.81 -10.34 -15.22
C PRO A 93 19.56 -10.71 -16.05
N SER A 94 19.06 -11.94 -15.95
CA SER A 94 17.85 -12.38 -16.67
C SER A 94 16.60 -11.58 -16.29
N PHE A 95 16.43 -11.25 -15.00
CA PHE A 95 15.28 -10.43 -14.55
C PHE A 95 15.43 -8.98 -15.02
N THR A 96 16.64 -8.43 -15.03
CA THR A 96 16.93 -7.09 -15.57
C THR A 96 16.67 -7.01 -17.07
N GLU A 97 17.05 -8.04 -17.83
CA GLU A 97 16.75 -8.14 -19.27
C GLU A 97 15.25 -8.20 -19.54
N TRP A 98 14.49 -9.01 -18.80
CA TRP A 98 13.04 -9.04 -18.94
C TRP A 98 12.40 -7.70 -18.60
N SER A 99 12.94 -6.95 -17.64
CA SER A 99 12.48 -5.58 -17.35
C SER A 99 12.73 -4.61 -18.53
N LYS A 100 13.75 -4.86 -19.35
CA LYS A 100 14.09 -4.07 -20.56
C LYS A 100 13.31 -4.49 -21.81
N GLN A 101 12.77 -5.72 -21.87
CA GLN A 101 12.06 -6.29 -23.03
C GLN A 101 10.60 -5.79 -23.21
N GLY A 102 10.18 -4.75 -22.49
CA GLY A 102 8.84 -4.19 -22.60
C GLY A 102 7.75 -5.13 -22.08
N GLU A 103 6.62 -5.24 -22.79
CA GLU A 103 5.43 -5.93 -22.27
C GLU A 103 5.59 -7.45 -22.14
N VAL A 104 6.28 -8.09 -23.08
CA VAL A 104 6.54 -9.55 -23.03
C VAL A 104 7.38 -9.91 -21.82
N GLY A 105 8.40 -9.10 -21.51
CA GLY A 105 9.24 -9.30 -20.34
C GLY A 105 8.50 -9.02 -19.02
N ARG A 106 7.64 -7.99 -18.97
CA ARG A 106 6.75 -7.76 -17.81
C ARG A 106 5.82 -8.93 -17.54
N ARG A 107 5.28 -9.60 -18.58
CA ARG A 107 4.46 -10.81 -18.41
C ARG A 107 5.26 -11.98 -17.81
N LYS A 108 6.53 -12.15 -18.20
CA LYS A 108 7.43 -13.16 -17.60
C LYS A 108 7.69 -12.86 -16.12
N LEU A 109 8.01 -11.60 -15.80
CA LEU A 109 8.22 -11.16 -14.41
C LEU A 109 6.97 -11.41 -13.56
N ASN A 110 5.78 -11.01 -14.03
CA ASN A 110 4.53 -11.25 -13.31
C ASN A 110 4.24 -12.75 -13.08
N ARG A 111 4.61 -13.62 -14.03
CA ARG A 111 4.48 -15.07 -13.84
C ARG A 111 5.35 -15.56 -12.68
N TRP A 112 6.60 -15.12 -12.61
CA TRP A 112 7.48 -15.43 -11.48
C TRP A 112 6.95 -14.86 -10.17
N THR A 113 6.48 -13.60 -10.17
CA THR A 113 5.85 -13.00 -9.00
C THR A 113 4.72 -13.86 -8.45
N ARG A 114 3.87 -14.42 -9.32
CA ARG A 114 2.79 -15.32 -8.89
C ARG A 114 3.30 -16.62 -8.26
N PHE A 115 4.32 -17.25 -8.86
CA PHE A 115 4.92 -18.46 -8.27
C PHE A 115 5.55 -18.19 -6.91
N PHE A 116 6.28 -17.09 -6.76
CA PHE A 116 6.82 -16.67 -5.46
C PHE A 116 5.71 -16.36 -4.46
N ALA A 117 4.62 -15.71 -4.90
CA ALA A 117 3.49 -15.39 -4.04
C ALA A 117 2.80 -16.65 -3.50
N VAL A 118 2.73 -17.74 -4.27
CA VAL A 118 2.21 -19.04 -3.79
C VAL A 118 3.11 -19.62 -2.70
N ALA A 119 4.43 -19.65 -2.93
CA ALA A 119 5.38 -20.17 -1.96
C ALA A 119 5.38 -19.35 -0.65
N ILE A 120 5.41 -18.03 -0.77
CA ILE A 120 5.37 -17.11 0.37
C ILE A 120 4.03 -17.21 1.08
N GLY A 121 2.91 -17.26 0.35
CA GLY A 121 1.57 -17.39 0.93
C GLY A 121 1.41 -18.67 1.72
N PHE A 122 1.94 -19.79 1.22
CA PHE A 122 1.92 -21.06 1.93
C PHE A 122 2.73 -21.02 3.23
N PHE A 123 3.95 -20.48 3.17
CA PHE A 123 4.80 -20.33 4.37
C PHE A 123 4.18 -19.35 5.37
N GLN A 124 3.67 -18.22 4.90
CA GLN A 124 3.04 -17.19 5.74
C GLN A 124 1.75 -17.71 6.38
N ALA A 125 0.94 -18.49 5.66
CA ALA A 125 -0.25 -19.12 6.22
C ALA A 125 0.12 -20.08 7.34
N LEU A 126 1.08 -20.98 7.12
CA LEU A 126 1.57 -21.89 8.16
C LEU A 126 2.10 -21.11 9.37
N ALA A 127 2.87 -20.05 9.13
CA ALA A 127 3.46 -19.25 10.19
C ALA A 127 2.39 -18.55 11.05
N ILE A 128 1.39 -17.95 10.42
CA ILE A 128 0.27 -17.30 11.11
C ILE A 128 -0.59 -18.33 11.84
N SER A 129 -0.90 -19.48 11.22
CA SER A 129 -1.72 -20.52 11.85
C SER A 129 -1.06 -21.13 13.08
N ILE A 130 0.23 -21.45 13.02
CA ILE A 130 0.97 -21.99 14.16
C ILE A 130 1.19 -20.90 15.22
N GLY A 131 1.61 -19.70 14.80
CA GLY A 131 1.90 -18.60 15.71
C GLY A 131 0.66 -18.11 16.46
N PHE A 132 -0.48 -17.97 15.80
CA PHE A 132 -1.71 -17.52 16.45
C PHE A 132 -2.33 -18.61 17.31
N ASN A 133 -2.22 -19.88 16.93
CA ASN A 133 -2.69 -20.97 17.79
C ASN A 133 -1.84 -21.11 19.06
N SER A 134 -0.52 -20.81 19.01
CA SER A 134 0.33 -20.81 20.21
C SER A 134 0.15 -19.58 21.11
N LEU A 135 -0.32 -18.47 20.54
CA LEU A 135 -0.64 -17.26 21.31
C LEU A 135 -2.09 -17.25 21.85
N SER A 136 -3.04 -17.94 21.21
CA SER A 136 -4.43 -18.00 21.67
C SER A 136 -4.56 -18.92 22.88
N SER A 137 -4.98 -18.37 24.02
CA SER A 137 -5.23 -19.12 25.26
C SER A 137 -6.46 -20.02 25.20
N LEU A 138 -7.34 -19.83 24.20
CA LEU A 138 -8.65 -20.48 24.07
C LEU A 138 -8.69 -21.58 22.99
N GLY A 139 -7.56 -21.91 22.36
CA GLY A 139 -7.50 -22.92 21.29
C GLY A 139 -8.20 -22.40 20.03
N LEU A 140 -7.44 -21.72 19.17
CA LEU A 140 -7.93 -21.19 17.89
C LEU A 140 -8.39 -22.32 16.94
N ILE A 141 -7.73 -23.47 17.02
CA ILE A 141 -7.93 -24.62 16.13
C ILE A 141 -8.49 -25.78 16.96
N ASP A 142 -9.69 -26.26 16.59
CA ASP A 142 -10.42 -27.28 17.36
C ASP A 142 -9.65 -28.61 17.51
N ASN A 143 -8.77 -28.93 16.54
CA ASN A 143 -7.86 -30.08 16.57
C ASN A 143 -6.47 -29.69 16.04
N PRO A 144 -5.54 -29.26 16.92
CA PRO A 144 -4.21 -28.86 16.52
C PRO A 144 -3.38 -30.09 16.08
N GLY A 145 -3.33 -30.33 14.77
CA GLY A 145 -2.54 -31.40 14.16
C GLY A 145 -1.82 -30.90 12.91
N PHE A 146 -0.68 -31.52 12.57
CA PHE A 146 0.10 -31.15 11.39
C PHE A 146 -0.74 -31.13 10.10
N VAL A 147 -1.66 -32.10 9.97
CA VAL A 147 -2.59 -32.19 8.84
C VAL A 147 -3.57 -31.02 8.80
N THR A 148 -4.10 -30.59 9.96
CA THR A 148 -5.00 -29.44 10.08
C THR A 148 -4.31 -28.14 9.69
N TYR A 149 -3.07 -27.91 10.14
CA TYR A 149 -2.28 -26.73 9.76
C TYR A 149 -1.99 -26.69 8.26
N LEU A 150 -1.65 -27.83 7.66
CA LEU A 150 -1.38 -27.93 6.22
C LEU A 150 -2.64 -27.62 5.41
N LEU A 151 -3.79 -28.15 5.85
CA LEU A 151 -5.09 -27.91 5.23
C LEU A 151 -5.50 -26.44 5.33
N ILE A 152 -5.37 -25.82 6.51
CA ILE A 152 -5.61 -24.38 6.71
C ILE A 152 -4.69 -23.56 5.80
N ALA A 153 -3.40 -23.89 5.76
CA ALA A 153 -2.44 -23.18 4.91
C ALA A 153 -2.79 -23.27 3.42
N LEU A 154 -3.25 -24.44 2.96
CA LEU A 154 -3.68 -24.63 1.58
C LEU A 154 -4.93 -23.79 1.27
N PHE A 155 -5.93 -23.77 2.15
CA PHE A 155 -7.12 -22.94 1.97
C PHE A 155 -6.80 -21.45 1.96
N MET A 156 -5.99 -20.95 2.91
CA MET A 156 -5.58 -19.54 2.95
C MET A 156 -4.74 -19.15 1.74
N THR A 157 -3.87 -20.04 1.25
CA THR A 157 -3.06 -19.79 0.05
C THR A 157 -3.93 -19.77 -1.21
N ALA A 158 -4.84 -20.73 -1.35
CA ALA A 158 -5.80 -20.76 -2.46
C ALA A 158 -6.69 -19.51 -2.45
N GLY A 159 -7.16 -19.10 -1.27
CA GLY A 159 -7.90 -17.86 -1.07
C GLY A 159 -7.12 -16.62 -1.50
N SER A 160 -5.87 -16.47 -1.02
CA SER A 160 -5.01 -15.36 -1.41
C SER A 160 -4.77 -15.31 -2.93
N MET A 161 -4.54 -16.45 -3.58
CA MET A 161 -4.40 -16.52 -5.05
C MET A 161 -5.68 -16.13 -5.78
N PHE A 162 -6.84 -16.50 -5.24
CA PHE A 162 -8.12 -16.06 -5.78
C PHE A 162 -8.31 -14.55 -5.64
N VAL A 163 -7.90 -13.95 -4.51
CA VAL A 163 -7.91 -12.49 -4.33
C VAL A 163 -6.96 -11.80 -5.33
N VAL A 164 -5.77 -12.34 -5.55
CA VAL A 164 -4.83 -11.84 -6.59
C VAL A 164 -5.47 -11.91 -7.97
N TRP A 165 -6.14 -13.03 -8.29
CA TRP A 165 -6.88 -13.18 -9.54
C TRP A 165 -7.99 -12.12 -9.68
N ILE A 166 -8.78 -11.86 -8.63
CA ILE A 166 -9.75 -10.75 -8.61
C ILE A 166 -9.05 -9.42 -8.91
N GLY A 167 -7.88 -9.18 -8.31
CA GLY A 167 -7.08 -7.98 -8.57
C GLY A 167 -6.63 -7.86 -10.03
N GLU A 168 -6.21 -8.96 -10.66
CA GLU A 168 -5.87 -8.99 -12.08
C GLU A 168 -7.10 -8.68 -12.95
N GLN A 169 -8.26 -9.27 -12.63
CA GLN A 169 -9.52 -9.01 -13.34
C GLN A 169 -9.95 -7.55 -13.22
N ILE A 170 -9.85 -6.94 -12.03
CA ILE A 170 -10.15 -5.51 -11.84
C ILE A 170 -9.19 -4.65 -12.67
N THR A 171 -7.92 -5.03 -12.80
CA THR A 171 -6.93 -4.27 -13.57
C THR A 171 -7.23 -4.31 -15.08
N GLU A 172 -7.69 -5.45 -15.59
CA GLU A 172 -7.98 -5.66 -17.02
C GLU A 172 -9.35 -5.06 -17.42
N TYR A 173 -10.40 -5.42 -16.69
CA TYR A 173 -11.79 -5.08 -17.03
C TYR A 173 -12.35 -3.91 -16.22
N GLY A 174 -11.74 -3.55 -15.10
CA GLY A 174 -12.18 -2.46 -14.23
C GLY A 174 -11.49 -1.12 -14.50
N ILE A 175 -11.39 -0.35 -13.42
CA ILE A 175 -10.69 0.94 -13.35
C ILE A 175 -9.60 0.83 -12.29
N GLY A 176 -8.42 1.43 -12.51
CA GLY A 176 -7.35 1.45 -11.52
C GLY A 176 -6.44 0.23 -11.57
N ASN A 177 -5.58 0.13 -10.55
CA ASN A 177 -4.81 -1.07 -10.27
C ASN A 177 -5.58 -1.92 -9.27
N GLY A 178 -5.96 -3.13 -9.66
CA GLY A 178 -6.85 -3.96 -8.86
C GLY A 178 -6.28 -4.40 -7.52
N THR A 179 -4.97 -4.64 -7.43
CA THR A 179 -4.34 -4.95 -6.12
C THR A 179 -4.45 -3.77 -5.16
N SER A 180 -4.21 -2.55 -5.67
CA SER A 180 -4.36 -1.31 -4.90
C SER A 180 -5.81 -1.04 -4.48
N ILE A 181 -6.78 -1.34 -5.35
CA ILE A 181 -8.21 -1.17 -5.05
C ILE A 181 -8.70 -2.17 -4.00
N ILE A 182 -8.20 -3.41 -3.99
CA ILE A 182 -8.54 -4.39 -2.96
C ILE A 182 -8.05 -3.92 -1.59
N ILE A 183 -6.81 -3.43 -1.49
CA ILE A 183 -6.28 -2.88 -0.23
C ILE A 183 -7.08 -1.65 0.20
N PHE A 184 -7.37 -0.74 -0.73
CA PHE A 184 -8.20 0.45 -0.50
C PHE A 184 -9.57 0.07 0.06
N ALA A 185 -10.26 -0.88 -0.56
CA ALA A 185 -11.57 -1.35 -0.10
C ALA A 185 -11.48 -2.05 1.26
N GLY A 186 -10.40 -2.80 1.50
CA GLY A 186 -10.13 -3.47 2.76
C GLY A 186 -9.98 -2.51 3.94
N ILE A 187 -9.21 -1.43 3.74
CA ILE A 187 -9.04 -0.37 4.74
C ILE A 187 -10.37 0.36 4.99
N LEU A 188 -11.05 0.79 3.93
CA LEU A 188 -12.32 1.51 4.06
C LEU A 188 -13.41 0.68 4.73
N ALA A 189 -13.38 -0.65 4.61
CA ALA A 189 -14.34 -1.53 5.25
C ALA A 189 -14.19 -1.62 6.77
N GLN A 190 -13.04 -1.24 7.33
CA GLN A 190 -12.78 -1.26 8.79
C GLN A 190 -13.18 0.05 9.47
N ILE A 191 -13.15 1.16 8.73
CA ILE A 191 -13.49 2.49 9.26
C ILE A 191 -14.87 2.52 9.96
N PRO A 192 -15.95 1.93 9.42
CA PRO A 192 -17.25 1.93 10.11
C PRO A 192 -17.24 1.18 11.45
N SER A 193 -16.58 0.02 11.52
CA SER A 193 -16.45 -0.73 12.77
C SER A 193 -15.62 0.03 13.79
N GLU A 194 -14.50 0.63 13.37
CA GLU A 194 -13.64 1.42 14.26
C GLU A 194 -14.35 2.67 14.79
N LEU A 195 -15.12 3.37 13.95
CA LEU A 195 -15.97 4.48 14.37
C LEU A 195 -17.02 4.05 15.39
N THR A 196 -17.64 2.89 15.18
CA THR A 196 -18.67 2.37 16.08
C THR A 196 -18.06 1.95 17.42
N SER A 197 -16.92 1.26 17.42
CA SER A 197 -16.18 0.90 18.64
C SER A 197 -15.68 2.14 19.38
N TYR A 198 -15.17 3.14 18.66
CA TYR A 198 -14.76 4.41 19.26
C TYR A 198 -15.96 5.13 19.89
N TYR A 199 -17.10 5.16 19.21
CA TYR A 199 -18.34 5.76 19.74
C TYR A 199 -18.84 5.02 20.98
N GLN A 200 -18.85 3.69 20.98
CA GLN A 200 -19.29 2.90 22.13
C GLN A 200 -18.37 3.09 23.34
N ASN A 201 -17.05 2.95 23.14
CA ASN A 201 -16.07 3.00 24.22
C ASN A 201 -15.89 4.41 24.82
N ASN A 202 -16.09 5.49 24.04
CA ASN A 202 -15.83 6.86 24.50
C ASN A 202 -17.11 7.70 24.73
N ILE A 203 -18.29 7.25 24.29
CA ILE A 203 -19.54 8.05 24.42
C ILE A 203 -20.61 7.29 25.19
N VAL A 204 -20.70 5.96 25.06
CA VAL A 204 -21.76 5.17 25.71
C VAL A 204 -21.32 4.63 27.07
N ASP A 205 -20.08 4.14 27.19
CA ASP A 205 -19.54 3.57 28.44
C ASP A 205 -18.78 4.60 29.32
N ALA A 206 -18.73 5.87 28.91
CA ALA A 206 -18.00 6.92 29.63
C ALA A 206 -18.83 7.51 30.79
N THR A 207 -18.22 7.61 31.98
CA THR A 207 -18.82 8.24 33.16
C THR A 207 -19.02 9.74 32.92
N SER A 208 -20.13 10.32 33.39
CA SER A 208 -20.65 11.66 33.07
C SER A 208 -19.68 12.85 33.22
N SER A 209 -18.55 12.67 33.93
CA SER A 209 -17.51 13.68 34.14
C SER A 209 -16.41 13.69 33.07
N GLU A 210 -16.24 12.61 32.29
CA GLU A 210 -15.17 12.47 31.28
C GLU A 210 -15.66 12.75 29.85
N LEU A 211 -16.99 12.77 29.63
CA LEU A 211 -17.61 13.01 28.33
C LEU A 211 -17.18 14.33 27.68
N ASN A 212 -17.06 15.41 28.45
CA ASN A 212 -16.71 16.72 27.91
C ASN A 212 -15.24 16.75 27.43
N GLN A 213 -14.34 16.07 28.15
CA GLN A 213 -12.93 15.97 27.79
C GLN A 213 -12.71 15.01 26.61
N GLN A 214 -13.42 13.89 26.58
CA GLN A 214 -13.38 12.93 25.48
C GLN A 214 -14.00 13.49 24.19
N MET A 215 -15.08 14.28 24.26
CA MET A 215 -15.62 15.00 23.10
C MET A 215 -14.66 16.05 22.53
N ILE A 216 -13.93 16.77 23.39
CA ILE A 216 -12.89 17.72 22.95
C ILE A 216 -11.74 16.97 22.26
N TYR A 217 -11.26 15.85 22.84
CA TYR A 217 -10.23 15.03 22.21
C TYR A 217 -10.69 14.43 20.87
N ALA A 218 -11.94 13.96 20.77
CA ALA A 218 -12.52 13.48 19.52
C ALA A 218 -12.57 14.59 18.46
N GLY A 219 -12.99 15.80 18.83
CA GLY A 219 -13.02 16.96 17.95
C GLY A 219 -11.64 17.37 17.44
N VAL A 220 -10.65 17.41 18.34
CA VAL A 220 -9.25 17.68 17.98
C VAL A 220 -8.70 16.59 17.07
N PHE A 221 -9.00 15.32 17.35
CA PHE A 221 -8.57 14.19 16.53
C PHE A 221 -9.11 14.29 15.09
N VAL A 222 -10.40 14.54 14.92
CA VAL A 222 -11.01 14.72 13.59
C VAL A 222 -10.39 15.91 12.85
N LEU A 223 -10.14 17.02 13.54
CA LEU A 223 -9.52 18.19 12.95
C LEU A 223 -8.09 17.90 12.49
N VAL A 224 -7.28 17.23 13.33
CA VAL A 224 -5.93 16.78 12.98
C VAL A 224 -5.97 15.82 11.80
N PHE A 225 -6.90 14.88 11.78
CA PHE A 225 -7.04 13.91 10.69
C PHE A 225 -7.37 14.59 9.35
N ILE A 226 -8.29 15.57 9.34
CA ILE A 226 -8.60 16.36 8.14
C ILE A 226 -7.39 17.17 7.68
N LEU A 227 -6.67 17.81 8.61
CA LEU A 227 -5.43 18.53 8.28
C LEU A 227 -4.37 17.59 7.68
N LEU A 228 -4.26 16.37 8.21
CA LEU A 228 -3.36 15.35 7.71
C LEU A 228 -3.73 14.95 6.27
N ILE A 229 -5.02 14.72 5.99
CA ILE A 229 -5.50 14.45 4.63
C ILE A 229 -5.15 15.59 3.68
N MET A 230 -5.44 16.84 4.06
CA MET A 230 -5.13 18.00 3.21
C MET A 230 -3.63 18.11 2.96
N PHE A 231 -2.82 17.90 3.99
CA PHE A 231 -1.36 17.91 3.89
C PHE A 231 -0.84 16.80 2.95
N VAL A 232 -1.37 15.58 3.07
CA VAL A 232 -1.03 14.45 2.18
C VAL A 232 -1.42 14.74 0.73
N ILE A 233 -2.61 15.29 0.48
CA ILE A 233 -3.06 15.65 -0.87
C ILE A 233 -2.16 16.74 -1.46
N PHE A 234 -1.83 17.78 -0.68
CA PHE A 234 -0.96 18.85 -1.11
C PHE A 234 0.44 18.34 -1.51
N MET A 235 1.07 17.54 -0.63
CA MET A 235 2.40 16.99 -0.89
C MET A 235 2.41 15.96 -2.02
N SER A 236 1.34 15.18 -2.18
CA SER A 236 1.20 14.17 -3.24
C SER A 236 0.98 14.78 -4.63
N GLN A 237 0.34 15.96 -4.71
CA GLN A 237 0.16 16.70 -5.96
C GLN A 237 1.32 17.65 -6.28
N ALA A 238 2.16 17.97 -5.30
CA ALA A 238 3.29 18.86 -5.50
C ALA A 238 4.32 18.28 -6.49
N GLU A 239 4.64 19.07 -7.51
CA GLU A 239 5.59 18.73 -8.56
C GLU A 239 6.60 19.85 -8.81
N ARG A 240 7.81 19.44 -9.15
CA ARG A 240 8.88 20.31 -9.63
C ARG A 240 8.89 20.26 -11.15
N GLN A 241 8.52 21.37 -11.78
CA GLN A 241 8.54 21.49 -13.23
C GLN A 241 9.95 21.86 -13.72
N ILE A 242 10.61 20.93 -14.42
CA ILE A 242 11.91 21.17 -15.05
C ILE A 242 11.67 21.64 -16.49
N PRO A 243 12.09 22.85 -16.90
CA PRO A 243 11.88 23.33 -18.26
C PRO A 243 12.69 22.50 -19.25
N VAL A 244 12.06 22.10 -20.35
CA VAL A 244 12.70 21.36 -21.45
C VAL A 244 12.39 22.01 -22.78
N ARG A 245 13.37 22.04 -23.67
CA ARG A 245 13.24 22.55 -25.05
C ARG A 245 13.52 21.43 -26.02
N TYR A 246 12.75 21.36 -27.10
CA TYR A 246 12.94 20.37 -28.17
C TYR A 246 13.55 21.06 -29.39
N SER A 247 14.67 20.54 -29.89
CA SER A 247 15.42 21.13 -31.01
C SER A 247 14.70 20.99 -32.37
N LYS A 248 13.73 20.06 -32.48
CA LYS A 248 13.08 19.70 -33.76
C LYS A 248 11.80 20.48 -34.10
N ARG A 249 11.38 21.48 -33.33
CA ARG A 249 10.19 22.29 -33.65
C ARG A 249 10.55 23.78 -33.77
N ALA A 250 10.80 24.22 -35.01
CA ALA A 250 11.18 25.60 -35.33
C ALA A 250 10.08 26.65 -35.04
N ASN A 251 8.80 26.25 -35.00
CA ASN A 251 7.66 27.18 -34.92
C ASN A 251 6.76 27.05 -33.66
N SER A 252 7.20 26.34 -32.62
CA SER A 252 6.41 26.23 -31.37
C SER A 252 7.14 26.83 -30.17
N ALA A 253 7.63 28.06 -30.31
CA ALA A 253 8.20 28.85 -29.22
C ALA A 253 7.18 29.20 -28.11
N SER A 254 5.89 28.94 -28.32
CA SER A 254 4.80 29.38 -27.42
C SER A 254 4.34 28.35 -26.37
N GLN A 255 4.76 27.08 -26.45
CA GLN A 255 4.44 26.10 -25.39
C GLN A 255 5.69 25.80 -24.57
N LYS A 256 5.74 26.41 -23.37
CA LYS A 256 6.72 26.07 -22.32
C LYS A 256 6.54 24.60 -21.93
N SER A 257 7.27 23.70 -22.58
CA SER A 257 7.30 22.29 -22.19
C SER A 257 8.12 22.15 -20.91
N HIS A 258 7.63 21.30 -20.00
CA HIS A 258 8.34 20.96 -18.78
C HIS A 258 8.26 19.44 -18.54
N LEU A 259 9.27 18.91 -17.85
CA LEU A 259 9.29 17.56 -17.31
C LEU A 259 8.85 17.67 -15.85
N PRO A 260 7.64 17.21 -15.48
CA PRO A 260 7.18 17.24 -14.11
C PRO A 260 7.87 16.12 -13.31
N LEU A 261 8.58 16.48 -12.24
CA LEU A 261 9.07 15.55 -11.24
C LEU A 261 8.28 15.74 -9.95
N LYS A 262 7.48 14.74 -9.56
CA LYS A 262 6.74 14.78 -8.29
C LYS A 262 7.70 14.78 -7.10
N ILE A 263 7.35 15.52 -6.04
CA ILE A 263 8.12 15.50 -4.79
C ILE A 263 8.18 14.07 -4.24
N ASN A 264 7.01 13.41 -4.16
CA ASN A 264 6.92 11.99 -3.92
C ASN A 264 6.70 11.23 -5.23
N SER A 265 7.79 10.97 -5.95
CA SER A 265 7.74 10.18 -7.17
C SER A 265 7.33 8.73 -6.90
N ALA A 266 7.72 8.21 -5.73
CA ALA A 266 7.52 6.84 -5.30
C ALA A 266 6.06 6.50 -4.90
N GLY A 267 5.24 7.51 -4.66
CA GLY A 267 3.87 7.33 -4.19
C GLY A 267 3.84 6.67 -2.81
N VAL A 268 2.89 5.76 -2.60
CA VAL A 268 2.67 5.09 -1.31
C VAL A 268 3.50 3.80 -1.18
N ILE A 269 4.07 3.32 -2.29
CA ILE A 269 4.70 2.01 -2.40
C ILE A 269 5.84 1.82 -1.38
N PRO A 270 6.74 2.79 -1.12
CA PRO A 270 7.78 2.64 -0.09
C PRO A 270 7.25 2.32 1.31
N VAL A 271 6.11 2.89 1.68
CA VAL A 271 5.50 2.68 3.02
C VAL A 271 4.91 1.27 3.12
N ILE A 272 4.34 0.77 2.02
CA ILE A 272 3.87 -0.62 1.90
C ILE A 272 5.07 -1.59 1.97
N PHE A 273 6.19 -1.23 1.34
CA PHE A 273 7.40 -2.06 1.36
C PHE A 273 8.03 -2.10 2.74
N ALA A 274 8.10 -0.96 3.42
CA ALA A 274 8.60 -0.85 4.79
C ALA A 274 7.76 -1.69 5.76
N SER A 275 6.44 -1.62 5.66
CA SER A 275 5.53 -2.42 6.50
C SER A 275 5.65 -3.91 6.21
N SER A 276 5.69 -4.31 4.94
CA SER A 276 5.92 -5.72 4.57
C SER A 276 7.28 -6.24 5.04
N LEU A 277 8.33 -5.41 5.04
CA LEU A 277 9.66 -5.83 5.50
C LEU A 277 9.68 -6.10 7.00
N ILE A 278 9.00 -5.29 7.81
CA ILE A 278 8.90 -5.49 9.26
C ILE A 278 8.00 -6.68 9.61
N MET A 279 6.93 -6.87 8.85
CA MET A 279 5.97 -7.94 9.05
C MET A 279 6.59 -9.34 8.90
N VAL A 280 7.58 -9.50 8.01
CA VAL A 280 8.21 -10.82 7.76
C VAL A 280 8.95 -11.35 9.00
N PRO A 281 9.91 -10.62 9.60
CA PRO A 281 10.52 -11.01 10.86
C PRO A 281 9.50 -11.22 11.98
N GLN A 282 8.50 -10.33 12.12
CA GLN A 282 7.47 -10.50 13.15
C GLN A 282 6.67 -11.79 12.98
N THR A 283 6.32 -12.15 11.75
CA THR A 283 5.60 -13.41 11.46
C THR A 283 6.47 -14.63 11.78
N VAL A 284 7.77 -14.58 11.46
CA VAL A 284 8.71 -15.66 11.79
C VAL A 284 8.91 -15.76 13.31
N LEU A 285 9.04 -14.63 14.02
CA LEU A 285 9.13 -14.62 15.48
C LEU A 285 7.88 -15.23 16.12
N GLY A 286 6.70 -15.00 15.54
CA GLY A 286 5.44 -15.63 15.99
C GLY A 286 5.50 -17.17 16.04
N LEU A 287 6.30 -17.82 15.19
CA LEU A 287 6.52 -19.27 15.22
C LEU A 287 7.30 -19.73 16.45
N PHE A 288 8.30 -18.95 16.86
CA PHE A 288 9.20 -19.27 17.97
C PHE A 288 8.66 -18.78 19.32
N ALA A 289 7.52 -18.07 19.30
CA ALA A 289 6.90 -17.50 20.49
C ALA A 289 6.48 -18.56 21.52
N ALA A 290 6.22 -19.81 21.14
CA ALA A 290 5.85 -20.85 22.09
C ALA A 290 7.03 -21.28 22.97
N ASP A 291 8.21 -21.45 22.36
CA ASP A 291 9.35 -22.14 22.99
C ASP A 291 10.44 -21.17 23.51
N TYR A 292 10.50 -19.94 23.00
CA TYR A 292 11.64 -19.03 23.22
C TYR A 292 11.27 -17.64 23.78
N ARG A 293 10.06 -17.44 24.30
CA ARG A 293 9.57 -16.14 24.86
C ARG A 293 10.52 -15.50 25.86
N ASP A 294 11.19 -16.31 26.69
CA ASP A 294 12.05 -15.83 27.78
C ASP A 294 13.52 -15.68 27.38
N VAL A 295 13.89 -16.02 26.14
CA VAL A 295 15.29 -15.94 25.70
C VAL A 295 15.62 -14.52 25.23
N SER A 296 16.78 -14.01 25.67
CA SER A 296 17.20 -12.63 25.43
C SER A 296 17.22 -12.23 23.95
N TRP A 297 17.65 -13.13 23.04
CA TRP A 297 17.64 -12.84 21.60
C TRP A 297 16.22 -12.64 21.05
N TYR A 298 15.24 -13.39 21.56
CA TYR A 298 13.84 -13.29 21.13
C TYR A 298 13.21 -12.00 21.63
N GLN A 299 13.47 -11.62 22.88
CA GLN A 299 12.99 -10.36 23.46
C GLN A 299 13.58 -9.13 22.73
N VAL A 300 14.87 -9.18 22.39
CA VAL A 300 15.50 -8.09 21.62
C VAL A 300 14.89 -7.99 20.21
N LEU A 301 14.76 -9.10 19.49
CA LEU A 301 14.19 -9.08 18.13
C LEU A 301 12.71 -8.70 18.12
N SER A 302 11.91 -9.20 19.08
CA SER A 302 10.50 -8.84 19.19
C SER A 302 10.32 -7.35 19.50
N THR A 303 11.18 -6.75 20.34
CA THR A 303 11.16 -5.31 20.63
C THR A 303 11.56 -4.47 19.42
N ILE A 304 12.58 -4.90 18.68
CA ILE A 304 13.10 -4.22 17.47
C ILE A 304 12.06 -4.21 16.35
N PHE A 305 11.31 -5.29 16.17
CA PHE A 305 10.34 -5.38 15.08
C PHE A 305 8.91 -5.02 15.50
N ASN A 306 8.64 -4.72 16.79
CA ASN A 306 7.33 -4.27 17.24
C ASN A 306 7.13 -2.77 16.99
N LEU A 307 6.10 -2.43 16.21
CA LEU A 307 5.71 -1.06 15.87
C LEU A 307 5.09 -0.28 17.04
N GLU A 308 4.77 -0.94 18.15
CA GLU A 308 4.32 -0.31 19.39
C GLU A 308 5.49 0.29 20.19
N GLN A 309 6.68 -0.26 20.00
CA GLN A 309 7.87 0.13 20.74
C GLN A 309 8.63 1.25 20.01
N PRO A 310 9.22 2.22 20.73
CA PRO A 310 9.99 3.29 20.11
C PRO A 310 11.13 2.80 19.20
N ALA A 311 11.74 1.65 19.56
CA ALA A 311 12.78 1.02 18.75
C ALA A 311 12.27 0.57 17.38
N GLY A 312 11.10 -0.08 17.33
CA GLY A 312 10.51 -0.51 16.05
C GLY A 312 9.96 0.64 15.24
N ILE A 313 9.42 1.69 15.88
CA ILE A 313 9.06 2.94 15.21
C ILE A 313 10.29 3.59 14.55
N ALA A 314 11.43 3.63 15.23
CA ALA A 314 12.67 4.19 14.69
C ALA A 314 13.18 3.39 13.47
N ILE A 315 13.17 2.05 13.56
CA ILE A 315 13.55 1.20 12.43
C ILE A 315 12.59 1.38 11.27
N TYR A 316 11.29 1.44 11.54
CA TYR A 316 10.28 1.71 10.54
C TYR A 316 10.51 3.04 9.82
N ALA A 317 10.83 4.11 10.56
CA ALA A 317 11.16 5.41 10.01
C ALA A 317 12.38 5.34 9.07
N ILE A 318 13.46 4.68 9.50
CA ILE A 318 14.69 4.51 8.71
C ILE A 318 14.40 3.73 7.42
N VAL A 319 13.64 2.64 7.53
CA VAL A 319 13.28 1.78 6.40
C VAL A 319 12.41 2.54 5.40
N ILE A 320 11.45 3.37 5.85
CA ILE A 320 10.68 4.26 4.96
C ILE A 320 11.59 5.22 4.21
N ILE A 321 12.54 5.86 4.89
CA ILE A 321 13.47 6.80 4.24
C ILE A 321 14.26 6.07 3.18
N LEU A 322 14.89 4.94 3.53
CA LEU A 322 15.71 4.14 2.63
C LEU A 322 14.91 3.70 1.40
N PHE A 323 13.72 3.12 1.59
CA PHE A 323 12.89 2.67 0.47
C PHE A 323 12.36 3.83 -0.38
N THR A 324 12.12 5.00 0.20
CA THR A 324 11.67 6.17 -0.57
C THR A 324 12.76 6.62 -1.54
N PHE A 325 14.00 6.75 -1.06
CA PHE A 325 15.15 7.08 -1.92
C PHE A 325 15.36 6.00 -2.99
N PHE A 326 15.36 4.74 -2.56
CA PHE A 326 15.60 3.60 -3.42
C PHE A 326 14.54 3.49 -4.53
N TYR A 327 13.27 3.53 -4.17
CA TYR A 327 12.17 3.38 -5.12
C TYR A 327 12.06 4.58 -6.07
N ALA A 328 12.34 5.81 -5.60
CA ALA A 328 12.37 6.99 -6.46
C ALA A 328 13.41 6.84 -7.60
N HIS A 329 14.59 6.29 -7.30
CA HIS A 329 15.64 6.04 -8.31
C HIS A 329 15.23 4.97 -9.32
N ILE A 330 14.58 3.90 -8.86
CA ILE A 330 14.13 2.81 -9.73
C ILE A 330 13.05 3.31 -10.69
N GLN A 331 12.08 4.05 -10.17
CA GLN A 331 10.92 4.46 -10.94
C GLN A 331 11.26 5.52 -12.00
N ILE A 332 12.04 6.53 -11.63
CA ILE A 332 12.41 7.60 -12.57
C ILE A 332 13.57 7.17 -13.47
N ASN A 333 14.53 6.42 -12.93
CA ASN A 333 15.77 6.03 -13.60
C ASN A 333 16.41 7.21 -14.37
N PRO A 334 17.20 8.07 -13.69
CA PRO A 334 17.71 9.31 -14.28
C PRO A 334 18.53 9.11 -15.56
N GLU A 335 19.14 7.93 -15.72
CA GLU A 335 19.87 7.54 -16.91
C GLU A 335 18.94 7.32 -18.10
N ARG A 336 17.91 6.48 -17.93
CA ARG A 336 16.90 6.28 -18.99
C ARG A 336 16.14 7.56 -19.29
N ALA A 337 15.83 8.38 -18.28
CA ALA A 337 15.17 9.66 -18.47
C ALA A 337 16.02 10.62 -19.32
N ALA A 338 17.33 10.71 -19.06
CA ALA A 338 18.26 11.53 -19.84
C ALA A 338 18.42 11.00 -21.27
N GLU A 339 18.56 9.68 -21.45
CA GLU A 339 18.67 9.05 -22.77
C GLU A 339 17.38 9.23 -23.59
N ASN A 340 16.21 9.05 -22.99
CA ASN A 340 14.92 9.28 -23.64
C ASN A 340 14.75 10.75 -24.03
N LEU A 341 15.17 11.69 -23.17
CA LEU A 341 15.13 13.11 -23.49
C LEU A 341 16.03 13.44 -24.69
N GLN A 342 17.24 12.89 -24.71
CA GLN A 342 18.18 13.04 -25.82
C GLN A 342 17.65 12.42 -27.12
N LYS A 343 17.10 11.20 -27.08
CA LYS A 343 16.48 10.52 -28.23
C LYS A 343 15.28 11.30 -28.78
N ALA A 344 14.50 11.92 -27.91
CA ALA A 344 13.39 12.79 -28.30
C ALA A 344 13.84 14.15 -28.88
N GLY A 345 15.15 14.45 -28.90
CA GLY A 345 15.69 15.75 -29.31
C GLY A 345 15.40 16.86 -28.29
N GLY A 346 15.06 16.49 -27.06
CA GLY A 346 14.86 17.40 -25.94
C GLY A 346 16.17 17.70 -25.21
N TYR A 347 16.27 18.87 -24.60
CA TYR A 347 17.35 19.23 -23.70
C TYR A 347 16.87 20.21 -22.61
N ILE A 348 17.52 20.14 -21.45
CA ILE A 348 17.29 21.09 -20.37
C ILE A 348 18.14 22.34 -20.67
N PRO A 349 17.58 23.56 -20.67
CA PRO A 349 18.36 24.78 -20.84
C PRO A 349 19.54 24.83 -19.86
N SER A 350 20.70 25.29 -20.33
CA SER A 350 21.93 25.43 -19.54
C SER A 350 22.63 24.12 -19.13
N ILE A 351 22.18 22.95 -19.62
CA ILE A 351 22.78 21.65 -19.31
C ILE A 351 23.05 20.88 -20.59
N ARG A 352 24.26 20.31 -20.71
CA ARG A 352 24.64 19.50 -21.88
C ARG A 352 23.82 18.19 -21.92
N PRO A 353 23.24 17.82 -23.07
CA PRO A 353 22.56 16.54 -23.23
C PRO A 353 23.47 15.34 -22.92
N GLY A 354 22.89 14.26 -22.40
CA GLY A 354 23.62 13.04 -22.01
C GLY A 354 24.02 13.05 -20.53
N LEU A 355 25.30 12.86 -20.23
CA LEU A 355 25.79 12.61 -18.87
C LEU A 355 25.51 13.76 -17.89
N ALA A 356 25.69 15.02 -18.32
CA ALA A 356 25.37 16.17 -17.46
C ALA A 356 23.87 16.29 -17.16
N THR A 357 23.00 15.85 -18.08
CA THR A 357 21.54 15.77 -17.85
C THR A 357 21.21 14.69 -16.83
N LYS A 358 21.84 13.51 -16.92
CA LYS A 358 21.71 12.42 -15.93
C LYS A 358 22.09 12.91 -14.53
N GLU A 359 23.27 13.53 -14.39
CA GLU A 359 23.74 14.04 -13.09
C GLU A 359 22.82 15.11 -12.50
N TYR A 360 22.29 16.01 -13.35
CA TYR A 360 21.33 17.01 -12.89
C TYR A 360 20.03 16.38 -12.39
N LEU A 361 19.46 15.45 -13.16
CA LEU A 361 18.26 14.72 -12.75
C LEU A 361 18.49 13.94 -11.47
N GLN A 362 19.64 13.30 -11.32
CA GLN A 362 20.00 12.56 -10.10
C GLN A 362 20.12 13.49 -8.88
N LYS A 363 20.82 14.63 -9.01
CA LYS A 363 20.92 15.64 -7.93
C LYS A 363 19.54 16.20 -7.54
N MET A 364 18.69 16.46 -8.53
CA MET A 364 17.32 16.94 -8.29
C MET A 364 16.48 15.87 -7.59
N LEU A 365 16.56 14.62 -8.07
CA LEU A 365 15.84 13.49 -7.51
C LEU A 365 16.24 13.23 -6.06
N ASN A 366 17.52 13.32 -5.70
CA ASN A 366 17.99 13.21 -4.32
C ASN A 366 17.39 14.28 -3.41
N ARG A 367 17.36 15.54 -3.85
CA ARG A 367 16.78 16.64 -3.07
C ARG A 367 15.28 16.49 -2.90
N LEU A 368 14.57 16.11 -3.97
CA LEU A 368 13.12 15.87 -3.92
C LEU A 368 12.81 14.65 -3.04
N SER A 369 13.58 13.57 -3.14
CA SER A 369 13.41 12.37 -2.34
C SER A 369 13.72 12.61 -0.85
N ALA A 370 14.61 13.55 -0.52
CA ALA A 370 14.83 13.96 0.87
C ALA A 370 13.57 14.58 1.48
N VAL A 371 12.89 15.47 0.74
CA VAL A 371 11.62 16.06 1.18
C VAL A 371 10.51 15.02 1.19
N GLY A 372 10.42 14.18 0.16
CA GLY A 372 9.41 13.13 0.03
C GLY A 372 9.52 12.05 1.11
N SER A 373 10.75 11.66 1.49
CA SER A 373 11.00 10.68 2.55
C SER A 373 10.66 11.20 3.93
N LEU A 374 11.01 12.45 4.25
CA LEU A 374 10.59 13.11 5.49
C LEU A 374 9.06 13.24 5.57
N PHE A 375 8.41 13.56 4.45
CA PHE A 375 6.95 13.60 4.35
C PHE A 375 6.33 12.23 4.64
N LEU A 376 6.77 11.16 3.95
CA LEU A 376 6.23 9.81 4.14
C LEU A 376 6.51 9.28 5.54
N MET A 377 7.72 9.52 6.07
CA MET A 377 8.09 9.18 7.44
C MET A 377 7.19 9.89 8.43
N GLY A 378 7.04 11.21 8.32
CA GLY A 378 6.22 12.00 9.24
C GLY A 378 4.77 11.53 9.26
N VAL A 379 4.17 11.29 8.09
CA VAL A 379 2.77 10.84 8.01
C VAL A 379 2.58 9.42 8.56
N ALA A 380 3.52 8.50 8.32
CA ALA A 380 3.41 7.12 8.77
C ALA A 380 3.73 6.95 10.27
N VAL A 381 4.66 7.75 10.80
CA VAL A 381 5.19 7.62 12.17
C VAL A 381 4.41 8.47 13.18
N LEU A 382 3.90 9.63 12.78
CA LEU A 382 3.22 10.54 13.71
C LEU A 382 2.00 9.89 14.40
N PRO A 383 1.15 9.10 13.72
CA PRO A 383 0.06 8.39 14.38
C PRO A 383 0.54 7.28 15.34
N LEU A 384 1.66 6.62 15.05
CA LEU A 384 2.27 5.62 15.93
C LEU A 384 2.81 6.25 17.21
N LEU A 385 3.50 7.38 17.09
CA LEU A 385 3.97 8.15 18.25
C LEU A 385 2.80 8.70 19.07
N GLY A 386 1.75 9.20 18.40
CA GLY A 386 0.54 9.66 19.05
C GLY A 386 -0.12 8.54 19.89
N ALA A 387 -0.23 7.34 19.34
CA ALA A 387 -0.78 6.21 20.08
C ALA A 387 0.06 5.82 21.30
N TYR A 388 1.40 5.88 21.18
CA TYR A 388 2.31 5.61 22.29
C TYR A 388 2.23 6.66 23.41
N PHE A 389 2.09 7.95 23.08
CA PHE A 389 2.06 9.03 24.08
C PHE A 389 0.68 9.28 24.69
N PHE A 390 -0.39 8.98 23.96
CA PHE A 390 -1.78 9.26 24.38
C PHE A 390 -2.59 8.01 24.71
N ASP A 391 -1.95 6.83 24.80
CA ASP A 391 -2.58 5.52 25.09
C ASP A 391 -3.85 5.27 24.25
N MET A 392 -3.83 5.69 22.98
CA MET A 392 -4.97 5.54 22.08
C MET A 392 -5.06 4.11 21.52
N PRO A 393 -6.26 3.62 21.17
CA PRO A 393 -6.43 2.32 20.52
C PRO A 393 -5.53 2.16 19.29
N GLN A 394 -4.81 1.05 19.20
CA GLN A 394 -3.85 0.81 18.11
C GLN A 394 -4.46 0.72 16.72
N SER A 395 -5.77 0.44 16.62
CA SER A 395 -6.53 0.54 15.37
C SER A 395 -6.42 1.93 14.75
N ILE A 396 -6.42 2.97 15.58
CA ILE A 396 -6.26 4.37 15.17
C ILE A 396 -4.78 4.68 14.81
N ALA A 397 -3.83 4.02 15.47
CA ALA A 397 -2.38 4.20 15.28
C ALA A 397 -1.90 3.80 13.87
N LEU A 398 -2.52 2.78 13.26
CA LEU A 398 -2.26 2.39 11.88
C LEU A 398 -2.95 3.29 10.85
N GLY A 399 -3.62 4.35 11.31
CA GLY A 399 -4.23 5.40 10.50
C GLY A 399 -3.25 6.08 9.53
N GLY A 400 -1.96 6.21 9.86
CA GLY A 400 -1.00 6.93 9.02
C GLY A 400 -0.68 6.24 7.69
N THR A 401 -0.41 4.94 7.75
CA THR A 401 -0.07 4.11 6.58
C THR A 401 -1.32 3.85 5.74
N SER A 402 -2.42 3.50 6.40
CA SER A 402 -3.71 3.29 5.77
C SER A 402 -4.22 4.55 5.07
N LEU A 403 -4.08 5.73 5.69
CA LEU A 403 -4.45 7.01 5.07
C LEU A 403 -3.64 7.32 3.81
N LEU A 404 -2.31 7.11 3.84
CA LEU A 404 -1.48 7.29 2.64
C LEU A 404 -1.98 6.41 1.50
N ILE A 405 -2.28 5.14 1.80
CA ILE A 405 -2.80 4.19 0.80
C ILE A 405 -4.15 4.67 0.26
N VAL A 406 -5.07 5.05 1.15
CA VAL A 406 -6.41 5.51 0.78
C VAL A 406 -6.34 6.72 -0.15
N VAL A 407 -5.59 7.76 0.23
CA VAL A 407 -5.46 8.98 -0.56
C VAL A 407 -4.73 8.72 -1.88
N GLY A 408 -3.65 7.93 -1.86
CA GLY A 408 -2.88 7.60 -3.06
C GLY A 408 -3.71 6.86 -4.11
N VAL A 409 -4.41 5.80 -3.69
CA VAL A 409 -5.26 5.00 -4.60
C VAL A 409 -6.46 5.79 -5.08
N ALA A 410 -7.07 6.62 -4.23
CA ALA A 410 -8.17 7.50 -4.63
C ALA A 410 -7.72 8.51 -5.69
N LEU A 411 -6.57 9.16 -5.52
CA LEU A 411 -6.01 10.12 -6.48
C LEU A 411 -5.65 9.45 -7.81
N ASP A 412 -5.01 8.27 -7.77
CA ASP A 412 -4.65 7.54 -8.98
C ASP A 412 -5.88 7.05 -9.75
N THR A 413 -6.90 6.55 -9.04
CA THR A 413 -8.17 6.13 -9.64
C THR A 413 -8.89 7.33 -10.27
N ALA A 414 -8.94 8.47 -9.56
CA ALA A 414 -9.53 9.70 -10.08
C ALA A 414 -8.83 10.18 -11.36
N LYS A 415 -7.49 10.20 -11.38
CA LYS A 415 -6.68 10.57 -12.56
C LYS A 415 -6.90 9.63 -13.74
N GLN A 416 -7.06 8.32 -13.49
CA GLN A 416 -7.34 7.36 -14.55
C GLN A 416 -8.74 7.56 -15.16
N ILE A 417 -9.74 7.87 -14.32
CA ILE A 417 -11.09 8.20 -14.79
C ILE A 417 -11.03 9.47 -15.65
N GLU A 418 -10.41 10.54 -15.13
CA GLU A 418 -10.25 11.81 -15.84
C GLU A 418 -9.53 11.64 -17.19
N GLY A 419 -8.42 10.91 -17.22
CA GLY A 419 -7.66 10.65 -18.44
C GLY A 419 -8.44 9.87 -19.50
N ARG A 420 -9.39 9.01 -19.10
CA ARG A 420 -10.28 8.30 -20.03
C ARG A 420 -11.42 9.20 -20.54
N THR A 421 -11.96 10.07 -19.70
CA THR A 421 -12.98 11.05 -20.09
C THR A 421 -12.42 12.06 -21.10
N ILE A 422 -11.21 12.58 -20.85
CA ILE A 422 -10.55 13.58 -21.74
C ILE A 422 -10.28 12.99 -23.14
N LYS A 423 -9.87 11.72 -23.23
CA LYS A 423 -9.64 11.05 -24.54
C LYS A 423 -10.88 11.05 -25.45
N ARG A 424 -12.08 11.16 -24.88
CA ARG A 424 -13.34 11.22 -25.64
C ARG A 424 -13.80 12.65 -25.92
N GLN A 425 -13.35 13.61 -25.12
CA GLN A 425 -13.59 15.04 -25.31
C GLN A 425 -12.61 15.69 -26.30
N TYR A 426 -11.80 14.91 -27.03
CA TYR A 426 -11.11 15.44 -28.20
C TYR A 426 -12.17 15.85 -29.23
N VAL A 427 -12.55 17.13 -29.17
CA VAL A 427 -13.41 17.77 -30.15
C VAL A 427 -12.63 17.74 -31.46
N GLY A 428 -13.13 16.97 -32.43
CA GLY A 428 -12.60 17.03 -33.78
C GLY A 428 -12.84 18.44 -34.34
N PHE A 429 -11.91 18.93 -35.16
CA PHE A 429 -11.93 20.27 -35.79
C PHE A 429 -13.29 20.72 -36.38
N ILE A 430 -14.19 19.79 -36.67
CA ILE A 430 -15.51 20.04 -37.26
C ILE A 430 -16.53 20.61 -36.24
N HIS A 431 -16.32 20.40 -34.93
CA HIS A 431 -17.25 20.81 -33.87
C HIS A 431 -16.80 22.08 -33.11
N ASP A 432 -15.72 22.73 -33.55
CA ASP A 432 -15.29 24.03 -33.03
C ASP A 432 -16.02 25.13 -33.81
N LYS A 433 -17.27 25.41 -33.44
CA LYS A 433 -18.08 26.53 -33.95
C LYS A 433 -18.72 27.28 -32.80
#